data_AF-A0A967HBX5-F1
#
_entry.id   AF-A0A967HBX5-F1
#
_cell.length_a   1.000
_cell.length_b   1.000
_cell.length_c   1.000
_cell.angle_alpha   90.00
_cell.angle_beta   90.00
_cell.angle_gamma   90.00
#
_symmetry.space_group_name_H-M   'P 1'
#
loop_
_entity.id
_entity.type
_entity.pdbx_description
1 polymer ?
#
loop_
_entity_poly.entity_id
_entity_poly.type
_entity_poly.pdbx_seq_one_letter_code
_entity_poly.pdbx_strand_id
1 'polypeptide(L)'
;NLWKPTPERGVYRTVDGGESWERVLFVDTLTGATDLAMDACDPDVLYAATYQRLRRTWGFNGGGPGSGIWRSTDGGESWERLTGGIPQGDKGRIGLAAAGNRCGVVNAIIEHAELPGVYRTEDGGESWERMSDRNIRPMYYSHIFIDPTDADRVYTLATRSAVSEDGGRTWTDVSGRLVYDVGVHSDHHSMWIDPRRPEHYYLVGDAGLYETWDRGATYMRLDNLPIAQIYAMGVDTRDPYYVYIGLQDNHSWMGPSATRHWAGILGDDWRQIGFGDGMYHQSDPTDPRVVYSNAQNGGYIRVDTETGDRLDIAPRPPEGEADYRFDWVSPSLLSSHDPDVLYVGGDRLFISRDRGETWERTGDLTRAIDRDTLTLMGVAGADIALSRNDGTASYGEITTIAESPLDPAILWVGTDDGNLQLSRDGGRTWTNVAGNVEGVPDGTYVSRVIASRSAPGVAYATFDAHRDGDFRPYVFRTTDFGATWAPRANGIDEAGSVNVIHEHPDDPAVLFLGTEHALWTSTDAGATWRRLGVNLPTTLYDDLVVHPGTGDLVVGTHGRSVWILDDASPLTRLDEAGDRP
;
A
#
# COMPACT_ATOMS: atom_id res chain seq x y z
N ASN A 1 -7.26 3.59 15.75
CA ASN A 1 -7.70 3.84 14.35
C ASN A 1 -6.93 5.01 13.71
N LEU A 2 -6.27 4.81 12.56
CA LEU A 2 -5.41 5.82 11.88
C LEU A 2 -6.17 6.83 10.99
N TRP A 3 -7.41 6.51 10.61
CA TRP A 3 -8.16 7.17 9.54
C TRP A 3 -9.25 8.14 10.04
N LYS A 4 -9.49 8.14 11.35
CA LYS A 4 -10.45 9.03 12.01
C LYS A 4 -9.94 9.50 13.38
N PRO A 5 -10.54 10.57 13.94
CA PRO A 5 -10.33 10.94 15.33
C PRO A 5 -10.66 9.76 16.26
N THR A 6 -9.79 9.47 17.23
CA THR A 6 -10.02 8.41 18.23
C THR A 6 -9.41 8.80 19.58
N PRO A 7 -10.08 8.51 20.71
CA PRO A 7 -9.48 8.68 22.04
C PRO A 7 -8.38 7.66 22.34
N GLU A 8 -8.18 6.62 21.52
CA GLU A 8 -7.19 5.56 21.80
C GLU A 8 -5.73 6.02 21.65
N ARG A 9 -5.47 7.20 21.08
CA ARG A 9 -4.11 7.69 20.86
C ARG A 9 -3.39 8.02 22.17
N GLY A 10 -2.06 8.08 22.13
CA GLY A 10 -1.24 8.52 23.25
C GLY A 10 -0.09 7.57 23.57
N VAL A 11 0.60 7.84 24.68
CA VAL A 11 1.57 6.91 25.29
C VAL A 11 0.84 6.14 26.39
N TYR A 12 1.04 4.83 26.39
CA TYR A 12 0.54 3.94 27.43
C TYR A 12 1.71 3.33 28.19
N ARG A 13 1.53 3.13 29.49
CA ARG A 13 2.49 2.53 30.39
C ARG A 13 1.87 1.33 31.08
N THR A 14 2.67 0.29 31.28
CA THR A 14 2.36 -0.85 32.14
C THR A 14 3.40 -0.93 33.26
N VAL A 15 2.95 -1.38 34.44
CA VAL A 15 3.81 -1.65 35.60
C VAL A 15 3.72 -3.11 36.06
N ASP A 16 2.99 -3.94 35.32
CA ASP A 16 2.68 -5.34 35.63
C ASP A 16 3.07 -6.30 34.50
N GLY A 17 3.97 -5.88 33.61
CA GLY A 17 4.44 -6.72 32.50
C GLY A 17 3.46 -6.80 31.32
N GLY A 18 2.50 -5.88 31.24
CA GLY A 18 1.56 -5.74 30.14
C GLY A 18 0.18 -6.35 30.40
N GLU A 19 -0.12 -6.78 31.63
CA GLU A 19 -1.46 -7.25 32.02
C GLU A 19 -2.46 -6.09 32.02
N SER A 20 -2.03 -4.90 32.42
CA SER A 20 -2.80 -3.67 32.33
C SER A 20 -1.99 -2.48 31.81
N TRP A 21 -2.70 -1.53 31.22
CA TRP A 21 -2.11 -0.34 30.58
C TRP A 21 -2.85 0.92 31.00
N GLU A 22 -2.08 1.93 31.42
CA GLU A 22 -2.55 3.27 31.76
C GLU A 22 -2.11 4.26 30.67
N ARG A 23 -3.02 5.13 30.20
CA ARG A 23 -2.68 6.20 29.26
C ARG A 23 -2.05 7.37 30.00
N VAL A 24 -0.77 7.61 29.78
CA VAL A 24 0.03 8.58 30.53
C VAL A 24 0.33 9.88 29.77
N LEU A 25 0.23 9.88 28.44
CA LEU A 25 0.32 11.08 27.61
C LEU A 25 -0.79 11.08 26.56
N PHE A 26 -1.63 12.11 26.57
CA PHE A 26 -2.68 12.31 25.59
C PHE A 26 -2.79 13.78 25.24
N VAL A 27 -2.75 14.10 23.94
CA VAL A 27 -2.87 15.48 23.45
C VAL A 27 -4.31 15.74 23.00
N ASP A 28 -4.75 15.00 21.98
CA ASP A 28 -6.11 15.05 21.45
C ASP A 28 -6.39 13.79 20.60
N THR A 29 -7.58 13.74 19.97
CA THR A 29 -8.04 12.59 19.20
C THR A 29 -7.41 12.41 17.81
N LEU A 30 -6.63 13.38 17.33
CA LEU A 30 -5.92 13.39 16.05
C LEU A 30 -4.38 13.31 16.21
N THR A 31 -3.89 13.39 17.45
CA THR A 31 -2.47 13.37 17.77
C THR A 31 -2.06 12.03 18.41
N GLY A 32 -1.16 11.28 17.77
CA GLY A 32 -0.56 10.06 18.32
C GLY A 32 0.88 10.27 18.77
N ALA A 33 1.43 9.34 19.56
CA ALA A 33 2.87 9.31 19.82
C ALA A 33 3.58 8.54 18.69
N THR A 34 4.67 9.09 18.14
CA THR A 34 5.45 8.47 17.05
C THR A 34 6.78 7.90 17.49
N ASP A 35 7.31 8.37 18.61
CA ASP A 35 8.62 7.95 19.11
C ASP A 35 8.72 8.08 20.62
N LEU A 36 9.55 7.22 21.22
CA LEU A 36 9.87 7.21 22.64
C LEU A 36 11.36 6.94 22.80
N ALA A 37 12.04 7.78 23.57
CA ALA A 37 13.43 7.60 23.94
C ALA A 37 13.59 7.69 25.45
N MET A 38 14.60 7.00 25.99
CA MET A 38 14.93 6.97 27.41
C MET A 38 16.35 7.45 27.60
N ASP A 39 16.60 8.25 28.64
CA ASP A 39 17.95 8.66 29.00
C ASP A 39 18.76 7.43 29.47
N ALA A 40 20.00 7.31 29.01
CA ALA A 40 20.84 6.16 29.31
C ALA A 40 21.29 6.10 30.77
N CYS A 41 21.23 7.21 31.50
CA CYS A 41 21.73 7.34 32.86
C CYS A 41 20.62 7.38 33.90
N ASP A 42 19.40 7.73 33.49
CA ASP A 42 18.23 7.76 34.36
C ASP A 42 16.98 7.24 33.62
N PRO A 43 16.52 6.01 33.92
CA PRO A 43 15.36 5.42 33.26
C PRO A 43 14.03 6.11 33.60
N ASP A 44 13.99 6.98 34.61
CA ASP A 44 12.82 7.82 34.91
C ASP A 44 12.72 9.02 33.96
N VAL A 45 13.81 9.36 33.25
CA VAL A 45 13.83 10.41 32.23
C VAL A 45 13.46 9.84 30.87
N LEU A 46 12.28 10.21 30.39
CA LEU A 46 11.70 9.76 29.12
C LEU A 46 11.41 10.94 28.21
N TYR A 47 11.55 10.73 26.90
CA TYR A 47 11.16 11.66 25.86
C TYR A 47 10.12 11.04 24.96
N ALA A 48 9.11 11.82 24.57
CA ALA A 48 8.07 11.38 23.64
C ALA A 48 7.90 12.40 22.51
N ALA A 49 7.74 11.91 21.28
CA ALA A 49 7.33 12.71 20.15
C ALA A 49 5.84 12.49 19.87
N THR A 50 5.07 13.56 19.75
CA THR A 50 3.67 13.50 19.29
C THR A 50 3.55 14.03 17.88
N TYR A 51 2.63 13.42 17.11
CA TYR A 51 2.37 13.73 15.71
C TYR A 51 0.87 13.85 15.44
N GLN A 52 0.44 15.07 15.11
CA GLN A 52 -0.91 15.34 14.62
C GLN A 52 -1.00 15.10 13.12
N ARG A 53 -1.91 14.22 12.69
CA ARG A 53 -2.15 13.99 11.26
C ARG A 53 -3.54 13.43 10.98
N LEU A 54 -4.00 13.61 9.74
CA LEU A 54 -5.15 12.91 9.18
C LEU A 54 -4.91 12.57 7.71
N ARG A 55 -5.22 11.33 7.33
CA ARG A 55 -5.23 10.86 5.94
C ARG A 55 -6.65 10.43 5.56
N ARG A 56 -7.03 10.68 4.32
CA ARG A 56 -8.24 10.19 3.64
C ARG A 56 -7.86 9.68 2.26
N THR A 57 -8.78 9.02 1.56
CA THR A 57 -8.58 8.57 0.17
C THR A 57 -8.10 9.70 -0.74
N TRP A 58 -8.63 10.90 -0.55
CA TRP A 58 -8.38 12.06 -1.41
C TRP A 58 -7.22 12.96 -0.97
N GLY A 59 -6.59 12.74 0.18
CA GLY A 59 -5.51 13.61 0.62
C GLY A 59 -4.93 13.35 2.01
N PHE A 60 -3.89 14.12 2.32
CA PHE A 60 -3.15 14.00 3.57
C PHE A 60 -2.75 15.36 4.15
N ASN A 61 -3.05 15.57 5.43
CA ASN A 61 -2.52 16.67 6.25
C ASN A 61 -1.59 16.07 7.31
N GLY A 62 -0.30 16.34 7.16
CA GLY A 62 0.77 15.73 7.93
C GLY A 62 1.37 16.65 8.99
N GLY A 63 0.58 17.51 9.62
CA GLY A 63 1.03 18.25 10.80
C GLY A 63 -0.04 19.13 11.44
N GLY A 64 0.29 19.73 12.58
CA GLY A 64 -0.60 20.62 13.31
C GLY A 64 -0.09 20.96 14.72
N PRO A 65 -0.87 21.73 15.50
CA PRO A 65 -0.47 22.23 16.82
C PRO A 65 -0.26 21.13 17.88
N GLY A 66 -0.82 19.95 17.68
CA GLY A 66 -0.67 18.79 18.56
C GLY A 66 0.69 18.09 18.45
N SER A 67 1.46 18.37 17.39
CA SER A 67 2.80 17.81 17.23
C SER A 67 3.81 18.49 18.16
N GLY A 68 4.71 17.72 18.79
CA GLY A 68 5.67 18.27 19.74
C GLY A 68 6.57 17.23 20.39
N ILE A 69 7.50 17.72 21.21
CA ILE A 69 8.40 16.89 22.02
C ILE A 69 8.03 17.10 23.48
N TRP A 70 7.98 16.00 24.23
CA TRP A 70 7.61 15.96 25.64
C TRP A 70 8.72 15.28 26.43
N ARG A 71 8.86 15.64 27.69
CA ARG A 71 9.77 15.02 28.65
C ARG A 71 9.03 14.64 29.92
N SER A 72 9.33 13.46 30.45
CA SER A 72 9.03 13.05 31.81
C SER A 72 10.33 12.88 32.58
N THR A 73 10.29 13.10 33.90
CA THR A 73 11.41 12.83 34.83
C THR A 73 10.94 11.96 36.00
N ASP A 74 9.84 11.24 35.83
CA ASP A 74 9.15 10.44 36.85
C ASP A 74 8.60 9.12 36.27
N GLY A 75 9.30 8.56 35.28
CA GLY A 75 8.92 7.28 34.68
C GLY A 75 7.59 7.33 33.91
N GLY A 76 7.25 8.52 33.39
CA GLY A 76 6.05 8.77 32.60
C GLY A 76 4.80 9.09 33.42
N GLU A 77 4.89 9.37 34.74
CA GLU A 77 3.72 9.81 35.53
C GLU A 77 3.24 11.19 35.10
N SER A 78 4.16 12.09 34.75
CA SER A 78 3.87 13.42 34.24
C SER A 78 4.75 13.81 33.06
N TRP A 79 4.25 14.69 32.20
CA TRP A 79 4.91 15.09 30.95
C TRP A 79 4.89 16.61 30.78
N GLU A 80 6.05 17.18 30.50
CA GLU A 80 6.26 18.59 30.17
C GLU A 80 6.53 18.74 28.67
N ARG A 81 5.88 19.71 28.02
CA ARG A 81 6.15 20.02 26.61
C ARG A 81 7.43 20.85 26.50
N LEU A 82 8.38 20.39 25.70
CA LEU A 82 9.63 21.11 25.46
C LEU A 82 9.46 22.17 24.36
N THR A 83 10.00 23.36 24.58
CA THR A 83 9.93 24.48 23.62
C THR A 83 11.25 25.23 23.42
N GLY A 84 12.25 25.06 24.30
CA GLY A 84 13.50 25.81 24.24
C GLY A 84 14.31 25.50 22.98
N GLY A 85 14.37 26.42 22.01
CA GLY A 85 15.10 26.22 20.75
C GLY A 85 14.39 25.35 19.70
N ILE A 86 13.26 24.74 20.04
CA ILE A 86 12.38 24.01 19.09
C ILE A 86 11.58 25.03 18.26
N PRO A 87 11.39 24.80 16.94
CA PRO A 87 10.65 25.72 16.08
C PRO A 87 9.21 25.93 16.55
N GLN A 88 8.79 27.19 16.57
CA GLN A 88 7.44 27.63 16.91
C GLN A 88 6.47 27.38 15.75
N GLY A 89 5.17 27.25 16.03
CA GLY A 89 4.16 26.93 15.00
C GLY A 89 3.93 25.43 14.81
N ASP A 90 3.22 25.08 13.75
CA ASP A 90 2.82 23.70 13.47
C ASP A 90 4.01 22.84 13.07
N LYS A 91 4.05 21.64 13.64
CA LYS A 91 5.07 20.63 13.36
C LYS A 91 4.42 19.41 12.74
N GLY A 92 5.19 18.71 11.92
CA GLY A 92 4.77 17.43 11.34
C GLY A 92 5.36 16.26 12.11
N ARG A 93 5.83 15.23 11.40
CA ARG A 93 6.43 14.05 12.03
C ARG A 93 7.73 14.42 12.76
N ILE A 94 7.95 13.79 13.91
CA ILE A 94 9.17 13.95 14.72
C ILE A 94 9.72 12.56 15.07
N GLY A 95 11.01 12.37 14.86
CA GLY A 95 11.78 11.23 15.37
C GLY A 95 12.77 11.66 16.45
N LEU A 96 13.06 10.79 17.41
CA LEU A 96 13.90 11.03 18.57
C LEU A 96 14.94 9.92 18.74
N ALA A 97 16.15 10.27 19.17
CA ALA A 97 17.13 9.31 19.65
C ALA A 97 17.90 9.90 20.83
N ALA A 98 17.93 9.18 21.95
CA ALA A 98 18.76 9.51 23.09
C ALA A 98 20.10 8.75 23.01
N ALA A 99 21.20 9.39 23.40
CA ALA A 99 22.52 8.79 23.34
C ALA A 99 22.69 7.72 24.43
N GLY A 100 23.13 6.52 24.04
CA GLY A 100 23.36 5.40 24.95
C GLY A 100 24.57 5.56 25.89
N ASN A 101 25.48 6.49 25.58
CA ASN A 101 26.76 6.67 26.26
C ASN A 101 26.96 8.07 26.88
N ARG A 102 25.97 8.98 26.74
CA ARG A 102 26.07 10.36 27.25
C ARG A 102 24.69 10.85 27.69
N CYS A 103 24.49 10.99 29.00
CA CYS A 103 23.25 11.48 29.58
C CYS A 103 22.90 12.88 29.05
N GLY A 104 21.60 13.17 28.90
CA GLY A 104 21.09 14.47 28.49
C GLY A 104 21.28 14.80 27.01
N VAL A 105 21.96 13.95 26.23
CA VAL A 105 22.07 14.12 24.78
C VAL A 105 20.93 13.41 24.07
N VAL A 106 20.13 14.22 23.36
CA VAL A 106 19.04 13.73 22.51
C VAL A 106 19.10 14.46 21.17
N ASN A 107 18.98 13.71 20.09
CA ASN A 107 18.77 14.25 18.75
C ASN A 107 17.29 14.11 18.37
N ALA A 108 16.75 15.11 17.69
CA ALA A 108 15.40 15.11 17.13
C ALA A 108 15.46 15.48 15.66
N ILE A 109 14.67 14.82 14.82
CA ILE A 109 14.46 15.21 13.43
C ILE A 109 13.02 15.71 13.30
N ILE A 110 12.85 16.98 12.95
CA ILE A 110 11.57 17.71 13.08
C ILE A 110 11.10 18.18 11.70
N GLU A 111 9.88 17.82 11.33
CA GLU A 111 9.17 18.45 10.21
C GLU A 111 8.62 19.81 10.63
N HIS A 112 8.94 20.85 9.86
CA HIS A 112 8.44 22.20 10.03
C HIS A 112 8.46 22.93 8.67
N ALA A 113 7.51 23.82 8.41
CA ALA A 113 7.40 24.46 7.10
C ALA A 113 8.61 25.37 6.78
N GLU A 114 9.13 26.08 7.78
CA GLU A 114 10.20 27.07 7.58
C GLU A 114 11.57 26.63 8.14
N LEU A 115 11.55 25.74 9.14
CA LEU A 115 12.73 25.39 9.94
C LEU A 115 12.82 23.86 10.14
N PRO A 116 12.67 23.04 9.08
CA PRO A 116 12.83 21.59 9.21
C PRO A 116 14.28 21.26 9.56
N GLY A 117 14.50 20.07 10.10
CA GLY A 117 15.85 19.50 10.17
C GLY A 117 16.16 18.75 11.46
N VAL A 118 17.46 18.56 11.69
CA VAL A 118 17.97 17.89 12.89
C VAL A 118 18.28 18.91 13.96
N TYR A 119 17.79 18.64 15.17
CA TYR A 119 17.98 19.39 16.39
C TYR A 119 18.68 18.51 17.41
N ARG A 120 19.44 19.11 18.33
CA ARG A 120 20.12 18.40 19.40
C ARG A 120 20.06 19.20 20.69
N THR A 121 19.88 18.50 21.80
CA THR A 121 20.07 19.02 23.15
C THR A 121 21.26 18.29 23.80
N GLU A 122 21.96 18.97 24.69
CA GLU A 122 22.98 18.37 25.57
C GLU A 122 22.67 18.55 27.06
N ASP A 123 21.51 19.12 27.39
CA ASP A 123 21.06 19.46 28.75
C ASP A 123 19.73 18.79 29.11
N GLY A 124 19.44 17.66 28.47
CA GLY A 124 18.25 16.86 28.77
C GLY A 124 16.95 17.51 28.28
N GLY A 125 17.02 18.36 27.27
CA GLY A 125 15.87 18.95 26.59
C GLY A 125 15.49 20.37 27.03
N GLU A 126 16.26 20.99 27.93
CA GLU A 126 16.05 22.38 28.34
C GLU A 126 16.30 23.35 27.18
N SER A 127 17.34 23.10 26.39
CA SER A 127 17.65 23.86 25.18
C SER A 127 18.04 22.97 24.00
N TRP A 128 17.55 23.34 22.82
CA TRP A 128 17.81 22.65 21.55
C TRP A 128 18.53 23.57 20.57
N GLU A 129 19.59 23.08 19.95
CA GLU A 129 20.30 23.71 18.84
C GLU A 129 19.87 23.04 17.52
N ARG A 130 19.60 23.84 16.49
CA ARG A 130 19.40 23.31 15.13
C ARG A 130 20.75 23.00 14.49
N MET A 131 20.99 21.73 14.20
CA MET A 131 22.27 21.21 13.71
C MET A 131 22.37 21.31 12.17
N SER A 132 21.28 20.99 11.47
CA SER A 132 21.19 21.06 10.01
C SER A 132 19.73 21.16 9.55
N ASP A 133 19.51 21.37 8.25
CA ASP A 133 18.19 21.41 7.61
C ASP A 133 17.69 20.03 7.11
N ARG A 134 18.43 18.96 7.39
CA ARG A 134 18.15 17.63 6.88
C ARG A 134 16.89 17.02 7.48
N ASN A 135 15.84 16.89 6.67
CA ASN A 135 14.69 16.04 6.94
C ASN A 135 14.04 15.64 5.61
N ILE A 136 14.44 14.50 5.06
CA ILE A 136 14.00 14.04 3.74
C ILE A 136 12.63 13.39 3.88
N ARG A 137 11.64 13.83 3.10
CA ARG A 137 10.26 13.32 3.05
C ARG A 137 9.69 12.98 4.46
N PRO A 138 9.45 14.00 5.29
CA PRO A 138 9.37 13.83 6.74
C PRO A 138 8.26 12.88 7.23
N MET A 139 7.06 12.94 6.64
CA MET A 139 5.97 12.00 6.98
C MET A 139 6.41 10.54 6.91
N TYR A 140 7.29 10.20 5.96
CA TYR A 140 7.65 8.82 5.66
C TYR A 140 8.87 8.36 6.46
N TYR A 141 9.92 9.19 6.58
CA TYR A 141 11.21 8.73 7.12
C TYR A 141 11.74 9.36 8.38
N SER A 142 11.16 10.43 8.99
CA SER A 142 11.76 11.14 10.15
C SER A 142 12.18 10.22 11.31
N HIS A 143 13.32 9.54 11.13
CA HIS A 143 13.89 8.43 11.87
C HIS A 143 15.35 8.79 12.03
N ILE A 144 15.79 8.80 13.28
CA ILE A 144 17.12 9.20 13.68
C ILE A 144 17.65 8.17 14.67
N PHE A 145 18.93 7.82 14.55
CA PHE A 145 19.59 6.84 15.41
C PHE A 145 20.93 7.40 15.84
N ILE A 146 21.38 7.05 17.03
CA ILE A 146 22.70 7.43 17.55
C ILE A 146 23.52 6.16 17.74
N ASP A 147 24.80 6.21 17.37
CA ASP A 147 25.74 5.13 17.65
C ASP A 147 25.81 4.89 19.17
N PRO A 148 25.61 3.65 19.64
CA PRO A 148 25.57 3.33 21.07
C PRO A 148 26.89 3.62 21.81
N THR A 149 28.00 3.80 21.09
CA THR A 149 29.34 4.04 21.63
C THR A 149 29.85 5.46 21.38
N ASP A 150 29.16 6.25 20.55
CA ASP A 150 29.61 7.58 20.12
C ASP A 150 28.41 8.53 19.89
N ALA A 151 28.16 9.42 20.85
CA ALA A 151 27.00 10.32 20.80
C ALA A 151 27.05 11.32 19.64
N ASP A 152 28.21 11.53 19.02
CA ASP A 152 28.38 12.47 17.92
C ASP A 152 28.19 11.78 16.56
N ARG A 153 28.13 10.44 16.53
CA ARG A 153 27.77 9.66 15.34
C ARG A 153 26.26 9.43 15.28
N VAL A 154 25.62 10.09 14.32
CA VAL A 154 24.16 10.11 14.17
C VAL A 154 23.77 9.65 12.77
N TYR A 155 22.77 8.79 12.67
CA TYR A 155 22.23 8.30 11.40
C TYR A 155 20.83 8.86 11.18
N THR A 156 20.52 9.18 9.93
CA THR A 156 19.15 9.47 9.49
C THR A 156 18.80 8.55 8.35
N LEU A 157 17.60 7.98 8.41
CA LEU A 157 17.10 7.10 7.35
C LEU A 157 16.26 7.89 6.37
N ALA A 158 16.32 7.51 5.10
CA ALA A 158 15.55 8.11 4.02
C ALA A 158 15.59 7.21 2.78
N THR A 159 15.08 7.72 1.64
CA THR A 159 15.45 7.25 0.30
C THR A 159 16.96 7.05 0.14
N ARG A 160 17.76 7.96 0.73
CA ARG A 160 19.21 7.83 0.91
C ARG A 160 19.60 8.13 2.35
N SER A 161 19.92 7.08 3.09
CA SER A 161 20.34 7.14 4.47
C SER A 161 21.73 7.75 4.58
N ALA A 162 21.96 8.50 5.66
CA ALA A 162 23.24 9.18 5.87
C ALA A 162 23.69 9.09 7.31
N VAL A 163 25.01 9.19 7.50
CA VAL A 163 25.68 9.32 8.79
C VAL A 163 26.28 10.71 8.94
N SER A 164 26.25 11.21 10.16
CA SER A 164 26.95 12.40 10.63
C SER A 164 27.96 11.98 11.68
N GLU A 165 29.14 12.60 11.70
CA GLU A 165 30.20 12.38 12.71
C GLU A 165 30.38 13.61 13.63
N ASP A 166 29.47 14.59 13.56
CA ASP A 166 29.55 15.87 14.27
C ASP A 166 28.21 16.27 14.93
N GLY A 167 27.43 15.26 15.34
CA GLY A 167 26.17 15.41 16.07
C GLY A 167 24.97 15.81 15.20
N GLY A 168 25.08 15.72 13.87
CA GLY A 168 24.04 16.03 12.90
C GLY A 168 24.25 17.32 12.09
N ARG A 169 25.46 17.89 12.07
CA ARG A 169 25.76 19.13 11.31
C ARG A 169 26.11 18.85 9.86
N THR A 170 26.95 17.85 9.62
CA THR A 170 27.34 17.39 8.27
C THR A 170 26.98 15.93 8.05
N TRP A 171 26.69 15.56 6.80
CA TRP A 171 26.14 14.24 6.44
C TRP A 171 26.87 13.61 5.27
N THR A 172 27.12 12.30 5.36
CA THR A 172 27.68 11.45 4.30
C THR A 172 26.74 10.27 4.05
N ASP A 173 26.48 9.95 2.79
CA ASP A 173 25.61 8.81 2.39
C ASP A 173 26.24 7.47 2.84
N VAL A 174 25.42 6.61 3.43
CA VAL A 174 25.82 5.23 3.85
C VAL A 174 25.08 4.14 3.08
N SER A 175 24.17 4.54 2.19
CA SER A 175 23.33 3.66 1.37
C SER A 175 23.60 3.86 -0.12
N GLY A 176 24.83 4.27 -0.45
CA GLY A 176 25.21 4.71 -1.79
C GLY A 176 24.84 3.70 -2.88
N ARG A 177 24.16 4.19 -3.92
CA ARG A 177 23.85 3.45 -5.14
C ARG A 177 24.86 3.82 -6.23
N LEU A 178 25.48 2.84 -6.88
CA LEU A 178 26.37 3.10 -8.02
C LEU A 178 25.58 3.44 -9.29
N VAL A 179 24.50 2.70 -9.53
CA VAL A 179 23.47 2.95 -10.55
C VAL A 179 22.09 2.58 -9.97
N TYR A 180 21.00 2.92 -10.66
CA TYR A 180 19.65 2.52 -10.25
C TYR A 180 19.60 0.99 -10.03
N ASP A 181 19.16 0.58 -8.84
CA ASP A 181 19.08 -0.79 -8.30
C ASP A 181 20.36 -1.62 -8.20
N VAL A 182 21.53 -0.96 -8.19
CA VAL A 182 22.79 -1.63 -7.85
C VAL A 182 23.35 -1.06 -6.56
N GLY A 183 23.42 -1.91 -5.54
CA GLY A 183 23.87 -1.58 -4.18
C GLY A 183 22.77 -1.83 -3.16
N VAL A 184 22.70 -0.96 -2.16
CA VAL A 184 21.60 -0.96 -1.17
C VAL A 184 20.37 -0.33 -1.81
N HIS A 185 19.21 -0.96 -1.66
CA HIS A 185 17.93 -0.36 -2.06
C HIS A 185 17.67 0.94 -1.28
N SER A 186 16.72 1.75 -1.71
CA SER A 186 16.32 2.98 -1.03
C SER A 186 15.26 2.66 0.03
N ASP A 187 14.74 3.72 0.65
CA ASP A 187 13.52 3.66 1.46
C ASP A 187 13.74 2.89 2.75
N HIS A 188 14.71 3.37 3.52
CA HIS A 188 15.06 2.78 4.79
C HIS A 188 14.17 3.29 5.91
N HIS A 189 13.65 2.36 6.71
CA HIS A 189 12.70 2.61 7.79
C HIS A 189 13.22 2.23 9.16
N SER A 190 14.23 1.37 9.23
CA SER A 190 14.82 0.98 10.51
C SER A 190 16.29 0.62 10.39
N MET A 191 16.98 0.71 11.51
CA MET A 191 18.37 0.32 11.67
C MET A 191 18.55 -0.28 13.06
N TRP A 192 19.43 -1.29 13.16
CA TRP A 192 19.94 -1.78 14.45
C TRP A 192 21.46 -1.78 14.42
N ILE A 193 22.09 -1.15 15.40
CA ILE A 193 23.55 -1.03 15.52
C ILE A 193 24.01 -1.92 16.67
N ASP A 194 25.01 -2.80 16.47
CA ASP A 194 25.52 -3.65 17.55
C ASP A 194 26.16 -2.77 18.64
N PRO A 195 25.63 -2.77 19.89
CA PRO A 195 26.14 -1.93 20.97
C PRO A 195 27.56 -2.25 21.41
N ARG A 196 28.12 -3.39 21.00
CA ARG A 196 29.50 -3.80 21.32
C ARG A 196 30.46 -3.60 20.15
N ARG A 197 29.93 -3.41 18.94
CA ARG A 197 30.67 -3.33 17.67
C ARG A 197 29.91 -2.46 16.68
N PRO A 198 29.93 -1.13 16.80
CA PRO A 198 29.12 -0.24 15.98
C PRO A 198 29.44 -0.29 14.47
N GLU A 199 30.55 -0.92 14.08
CA GLU A 199 30.81 -1.30 12.69
C GLU A 199 29.89 -2.37 12.12
N HIS A 200 29.24 -3.15 12.97
CA HIS A 200 28.22 -4.12 12.61
C HIS A 200 26.83 -3.54 12.82
N TYR A 201 26.07 -3.41 11.73
CA TYR A 201 24.68 -3.00 11.81
C TYR A 201 23.81 -3.62 10.72
N TYR A 202 22.52 -3.66 11.01
CA TYR A 202 21.46 -3.99 10.07
C TYR A 202 20.76 -2.73 9.61
N LEU A 203 20.46 -2.65 8.32
CA LEU A 203 19.69 -1.59 7.68
C LEU A 203 18.49 -2.23 6.96
N VAL A 204 17.29 -1.72 7.24
CA VAL A 204 16.03 -2.29 6.73
C VAL A 204 15.28 -1.25 5.94
N GLY A 205 14.81 -1.64 4.76
CA GLY A 205 13.96 -0.82 3.89
C GLY A 205 13.01 -1.68 3.04
N ASP A 206 12.41 -1.04 2.04
CA ASP A 206 11.31 -1.64 1.26
C ASP A 206 11.71 -2.92 0.49
N ALA A 207 13.00 -3.08 0.12
CA ALA A 207 13.51 -4.30 -0.53
C ALA A 207 14.12 -5.34 0.42
N GLY A 208 13.93 -5.17 1.73
CA GLY A 208 14.33 -6.12 2.77
C GLY A 208 15.49 -5.66 3.65
N LEU A 209 16.33 -6.62 4.05
CA LEU A 209 17.33 -6.47 5.11
C LEU A 209 18.75 -6.49 4.53
N TYR A 210 19.56 -5.54 4.96
CA TYR A 210 20.98 -5.40 4.63
C TYR A 210 21.83 -5.48 5.89
N GLU A 211 22.95 -6.19 5.82
CA GLU A 211 23.92 -6.35 6.91
C GLU A 211 25.28 -5.79 6.49
N THR A 212 25.95 -5.06 7.36
CA THR A 212 27.33 -4.60 7.17
C THR A 212 28.16 -4.89 8.40
N TRP A 213 29.46 -5.16 8.20
CA TRP A 213 30.45 -5.35 9.27
C TRP A 213 31.58 -4.30 9.22
N ASP A 214 31.44 -3.30 8.35
CA ASP A 214 32.45 -2.29 8.06
C ASP A 214 31.86 -0.88 7.97
N ARG A 215 30.81 -0.62 8.75
CA ARG A 215 30.08 0.67 8.84
C ARG A 215 29.37 1.10 7.55
N GLY A 216 28.98 0.14 6.71
CA GLY A 216 28.27 0.40 5.46
C GLY A 216 29.18 0.75 4.30
N ALA A 217 30.47 0.43 4.41
CA ALA A 217 31.35 0.45 3.23
C ALA A 217 30.98 -0.69 2.27
N THR A 218 30.56 -1.83 2.81
CA THR A 218 29.98 -2.94 2.05
C THR A 218 28.75 -3.51 2.76
N TYR A 219 27.84 -4.10 1.99
CA TYR A 219 26.61 -4.72 2.49
C TYR A 219 26.39 -6.11 1.89
N MET A 220 25.85 -7.00 2.72
CA MET A 220 25.22 -8.25 2.30
C MET A 220 23.70 -8.05 2.35
N ARG A 221 23.01 -8.34 1.25
CA ARG A 221 21.54 -8.42 1.22
C ARG A 221 21.12 -9.79 1.73
N LEU A 222 20.14 -9.83 2.64
CA LEU A 222 19.51 -11.05 3.12
C LEU A 222 18.17 -11.23 2.39
N ASP A 223 18.14 -12.18 1.45
CA ASP A 223 17.07 -12.35 0.44
C ASP A 223 16.20 -13.60 0.64
N ASN A 224 16.27 -14.22 1.82
CA ASN A 224 15.52 -15.43 2.16
C ASN A 224 14.20 -15.17 2.92
N LEU A 225 13.65 -13.95 2.81
CA LEU A 225 12.43 -13.53 3.49
C LEU A 225 11.26 -13.44 2.50
N PRO A 226 10.16 -14.20 2.68
CA PRO A 226 8.97 -14.10 1.84
C PRO A 226 8.11 -12.91 2.27
N ILE A 227 8.59 -11.69 1.97
CA ILE A 227 8.00 -10.41 2.41
C ILE A 227 7.53 -9.55 1.24
N ALA A 228 7.32 -10.16 0.07
CA ALA A 228 6.90 -9.42 -1.12
C ALA A 228 5.50 -8.81 -0.91
N GLN A 229 5.35 -7.55 -1.31
CA GLN A 229 4.10 -6.79 -1.28
C GLN A 229 3.56 -6.70 -2.71
N ILE A 230 2.39 -7.29 -2.94
CA ILE A 230 1.81 -7.47 -4.27
C ILE A 230 0.55 -6.62 -4.38
N TYR A 231 0.49 -5.71 -5.36
CA TYR A 231 -0.71 -4.90 -5.60
C TYR A 231 -1.75 -5.58 -6.48
N ALA A 232 -1.30 -6.20 -7.57
CA ALA A 232 -2.13 -6.95 -8.51
C ALA A 232 -1.28 -8.02 -9.22
N MET A 233 -1.95 -8.97 -9.88
CA MET A 233 -1.29 -10.12 -10.50
C MET A 233 -1.92 -10.48 -11.86
N GLY A 234 -1.22 -11.36 -12.59
CA GLY A 234 -1.74 -12.03 -13.77
C GLY A 234 -1.14 -13.43 -13.90
N VAL A 235 -1.73 -14.24 -14.78
CA VAL A 235 -1.20 -15.55 -15.18
C VAL A 235 -1.30 -15.70 -16.69
N ASP A 236 -0.48 -16.56 -17.27
CA ASP A 236 -0.65 -16.99 -18.67
C ASP A 236 -1.17 -18.42 -18.76
N THR A 237 -1.16 -18.96 -19.99
CA THR A 237 -1.72 -20.26 -20.35
C THR A 237 -0.66 -21.33 -20.62
N ARG A 238 0.62 -21.10 -20.25
CA ARG A 238 1.69 -22.09 -20.44
C ARG A 238 1.51 -23.29 -19.49
N ASP A 239 2.29 -24.35 -19.73
CA ASP A 239 2.39 -25.50 -18.80
C ASP A 239 3.88 -25.86 -18.56
N PRO A 240 4.44 -25.58 -17.37
CA PRO A 240 3.82 -24.83 -16.28
C PRO A 240 3.52 -23.38 -16.68
N TYR A 241 2.41 -22.81 -16.19
CA TYR A 241 2.05 -21.41 -16.43
C TYR A 241 2.97 -20.47 -15.66
N TYR A 242 3.09 -19.23 -16.11
CA TYR A 242 3.80 -18.20 -15.35
C TYR A 242 2.83 -17.31 -14.59
N VAL A 243 3.26 -16.91 -13.39
CA VAL A 243 2.64 -15.89 -12.57
C VAL A 243 3.39 -14.57 -12.80
N TYR A 244 2.63 -13.51 -13.01
CA TYR A 244 3.11 -12.15 -13.18
C TYR A 244 2.70 -11.34 -11.96
N ILE A 245 3.67 -10.68 -11.33
CA ILE A 245 3.45 -9.87 -10.14
C ILE A 245 4.18 -8.55 -10.26
N GLY A 246 3.64 -7.56 -9.57
CA GLY A 246 4.32 -6.30 -9.32
C GLY A 246 4.63 -6.12 -7.85
N LEU A 247 5.81 -5.57 -7.57
CA LEU A 247 6.29 -5.32 -6.21
C LEU A 247 6.44 -3.82 -5.99
N GLN A 248 6.06 -3.35 -4.80
CA GLN A 248 6.31 -1.97 -4.38
C GLN A 248 7.82 -1.67 -4.42
N ASP A 249 8.19 -0.56 -5.07
CA ASP A 249 9.55 -0.06 -5.27
C ASP A 249 10.54 -1.08 -5.88
N ASN A 250 10.08 -2.25 -6.33
CA ASN A 250 10.92 -3.38 -6.69
C ASN A 250 10.43 -4.09 -7.96
N HIS A 251 9.99 -3.33 -8.96
CA HIS A 251 9.74 -3.78 -10.34
C HIS A 251 8.56 -4.73 -10.53
N SER A 252 8.38 -5.12 -11.80
CA SER A 252 7.46 -6.18 -12.22
C SER A 252 8.24 -7.43 -12.59
N TRP A 253 7.72 -8.58 -12.18
CA TRP A 253 8.38 -9.89 -12.30
C TRP A 253 7.43 -10.93 -12.87
N MET A 254 8.01 -11.94 -13.53
CA MET A 254 7.33 -13.15 -13.93
C MET A 254 8.10 -14.38 -13.45
N GLY A 255 7.41 -15.43 -13.03
CA GLY A 255 8.02 -16.69 -12.57
C GLY A 255 7.10 -17.89 -12.82
N PRO A 256 7.65 -19.11 -12.96
CA PRO A 256 6.85 -20.29 -13.24
C PRO A 256 6.08 -20.77 -12.00
N SER A 257 4.90 -21.35 -12.21
CA SER A 257 4.09 -22.01 -11.17
C SER A 257 4.72 -23.30 -10.63
N ALA A 258 5.59 -23.94 -11.41
CA ALA A 258 6.33 -25.13 -10.99
C ALA A 258 7.68 -25.23 -11.71
N THR A 259 8.65 -25.88 -11.06
CA THR A 259 9.96 -26.17 -11.65
C THR A 259 10.32 -27.65 -11.48
N ARG A 260 11.33 -28.09 -12.23
CA ARG A 260 11.94 -29.42 -12.05
C ARG A 260 13.09 -29.40 -11.02
N HIS A 261 13.37 -28.26 -10.41
CA HIS A 261 14.42 -28.14 -9.42
C HIS A 261 13.97 -28.82 -8.12
N TRP A 262 14.83 -29.67 -7.55
CA TRP A 262 14.51 -30.39 -6.30
C TRP A 262 14.27 -29.46 -5.10
N ALA A 263 14.76 -28.22 -5.18
CA ALA A 263 14.59 -27.17 -4.18
C ALA A 263 13.29 -26.35 -4.38
N GLY A 264 12.48 -26.66 -5.40
CA GLY A 264 11.29 -25.87 -5.75
C GLY A 264 11.61 -24.67 -6.65
N ILE A 265 10.74 -23.66 -6.62
CA ILE A 265 10.92 -22.38 -7.34
C ILE A 265 11.99 -21.55 -6.61
N LEU A 266 13.03 -21.14 -7.34
CA LEU A 266 14.13 -20.32 -6.84
C LEU A 266 13.98 -18.86 -7.29
N GLY A 267 14.69 -17.94 -6.64
CA GLY A 267 14.76 -16.54 -7.07
C GLY A 267 15.24 -16.39 -8.52
N ASP A 268 16.19 -17.22 -8.94
CA ASP A 268 16.74 -17.24 -10.31
C ASP A 268 15.73 -17.71 -11.39
N ASP A 269 14.62 -18.33 -10.98
CA ASP A 269 13.53 -18.69 -11.91
C ASP A 269 12.66 -17.47 -12.28
N TRP A 270 12.73 -16.38 -11.50
CA TRP A 270 11.99 -15.15 -11.73
C TRP A 270 12.76 -14.19 -12.63
N ARG A 271 12.02 -13.51 -13.51
CA ARG A 271 12.58 -12.56 -14.48
C ARG A 271 11.87 -11.22 -14.37
N GLN A 272 12.65 -10.16 -14.35
CA GLN A 272 12.12 -8.80 -14.40
C GLN A 272 11.54 -8.52 -15.80
N ILE A 273 10.33 -7.97 -15.86
CA ILE A 273 9.64 -7.60 -17.11
C ILE A 273 9.26 -6.12 -17.18
N GLY A 274 9.25 -5.42 -16.04
CA GLY A 274 8.88 -4.01 -15.94
C GLY A 274 9.77 -3.25 -14.96
N PHE A 275 9.56 -1.95 -14.87
CA PHE A 275 10.23 -1.05 -13.93
C PHE A 275 9.20 -0.31 -13.06
N GLY A 276 9.66 0.33 -11.98
CA GLY A 276 8.80 1.06 -11.05
C GLY A 276 8.04 0.12 -10.13
N ASP A 277 6.90 0.56 -9.64
CA ASP A 277 6.02 -0.27 -8.81
C ASP A 277 5.13 -1.06 -9.75
N GLY A 278 5.34 -2.38 -9.85
CA GLY A 278 4.49 -3.19 -10.71
C GLY A 278 3.06 -3.27 -10.17
N MET A 279 2.07 -3.20 -11.05
CA MET A 279 0.65 -3.27 -10.70
C MET A 279 -0.03 -4.45 -11.41
N TYR A 280 -0.98 -4.20 -12.32
CA TYR A 280 -1.69 -5.21 -13.11
C TYR A 280 -0.82 -5.75 -14.26
N HIS A 281 -1.01 -7.03 -14.56
CA HIS A 281 -0.33 -7.71 -15.67
C HIS A 281 -1.34 -8.53 -16.46
N GLN A 282 -1.35 -8.38 -17.78
CA GLN A 282 -2.25 -9.11 -18.69
C GLN A 282 -1.39 -9.82 -19.74
N SER A 283 -1.39 -11.15 -19.72
CA SER A 283 -0.72 -11.94 -20.75
C SER A 283 -1.63 -12.13 -21.95
N ASP A 284 -1.09 -11.97 -23.16
CA ASP A 284 -1.81 -12.38 -24.36
C ASP A 284 -2.00 -13.91 -24.35
N PRO A 285 -3.24 -14.42 -24.53
CA PRO A 285 -3.53 -15.85 -24.46
C PRO A 285 -3.05 -16.63 -25.70
N THR A 286 -2.72 -15.92 -26.79
CA THR A 286 -2.30 -16.50 -28.08
C THR A 286 -0.79 -16.41 -28.30
N ASP A 287 -0.10 -15.49 -27.63
CA ASP A 287 1.34 -15.32 -27.70
C ASP A 287 1.94 -14.98 -26.32
N PRO A 288 2.57 -15.96 -25.62
CA PRO A 288 3.13 -15.74 -24.28
C PRO A 288 4.34 -14.79 -24.28
N ARG A 289 4.82 -14.38 -25.46
CA ARG A 289 5.82 -13.31 -25.56
C ARG A 289 5.22 -11.96 -25.25
N VAL A 290 3.94 -11.72 -25.53
CA VAL A 290 3.32 -10.40 -25.41
C VAL A 290 2.61 -10.28 -24.07
N VAL A 291 3.12 -9.39 -23.23
CA VAL A 291 2.53 -9.07 -21.93
C VAL A 291 2.32 -7.57 -21.83
N TYR A 292 1.14 -7.18 -21.37
CA TYR A 292 0.82 -5.81 -20.98
C TYR A 292 1.06 -5.69 -19.49
N SER A 293 1.92 -4.77 -19.11
CA SER A 293 2.31 -4.53 -17.72
C SER A 293 2.13 -3.06 -17.41
N ASN A 294 1.85 -2.74 -16.15
CA ASN A 294 1.79 -1.35 -15.73
C ASN A 294 2.56 -1.05 -14.46
N ALA A 295 2.98 0.21 -14.38
CA ALA A 295 3.62 0.87 -13.27
C ALA A 295 2.64 1.85 -12.61
N GLN A 296 3.05 2.44 -11.49
CA GLN A 296 2.27 3.43 -10.76
C GLN A 296 1.84 4.64 -11.63
N ASN A 297 0.70 5.24 -11.29
CA ASN A 297 0.21 6.49 -11.88
C ASN A 297 0.02 6.42 -13.41
N GLY A 298 -0.48 5.30 -13.94
CA GLY A 298 -0.85 5.16 -15.35
C GLY A 298 0.33 4.93 -16.30
N GLY A 299 1.47 4.43 -15.82
CA GLY A 299 2.55 3.98 -16.70
C GLY A 299 2.21 2.62 -17.32
N TYR A 300 1.89 2.56 -18.61
CA TYR A 300 1.53 1.30 -19.29
C TYR A 300 2.58 0.91 -20.33
N ILE A 301 2.99 -0.35 -20.32
CA ILE A 301 3.97 -0.89 -21.27
C ILE A 301 3.48 -2.20 -21.89
N ARG A 302 3.84 -2.41 -23.16
CA ARG A 302 3.80 -3.72 -23.82
C ARG A 302 5.22 -4.29 -23.85
N VAL A 303 5.38 -5.52 -23.38
CA VAL A 303 6.68 -6.18 -23.17
C VAL A 303 6.75 -7.45 -24.01
N ASP A 304 7.87 -7.66 -24.69
CA ASP A 304 8.27 -8.97 -25.20
C ASP A 304 9.04 -9.73 -24.10
N THR A 305 8.47 -10.79 -23.54
CA THR A 305 9.03 -11.52 -22.39
C THR A 305 10.27 -12.36 -22.71
N GLU A 306 10.64 -12.51 -23.98
CA GLU A 306 11.86 -13.19 -24.39
C GLU A 306 13.00 -12.24 -24.73
N THR A 307 12.74 -11.12 -25.43
CA THR A 307 13.79 -10.14 -25.77
C THR A 307 13.98 -9.08 -24.70
N GLY A 308 12.95 -8.80 -23.90
CA GLY A 308 12.92 -7.68 -22.96
C GLY A 308 12.62 -6.33 -23.64
N ASP A 309 12.23 -6.33 -24.92
CA ASP A 309 11.82 -5.12 -25.63
C ASP A 309 10.53 -4.57 -25.04
N ARG A 310 10.47 -3.25 -24.88
CA ARG A 310 9.35 -2.55 -24.25
C ARG A 310 8.88 -1.39 -25.11
N LEU A 311 7.57 -1.23 -25.18
CA LEU A 311 6.90 -0.09 -25.80
C LEU A 311 6.03 0.61 -24.76
N ASP A 312 6.23 1.92 -24.56
CA ASP A 312 5.28 2.77 -23.81
C ASP A 312 3.98 2.86 -24.62
N ILE A 313 2.89 2.42 -23.99
CA ILE A 313 1.53 2.43 -24.55
C ILE A 313 0.58 3.30 -23.70
N ALA A 314 1.10 4.13 -22.80
CA ALA A 314 0.28 4.96 -21.93
C ALA A 314 -0.57 5.95 -22.74
N PRO A 315 -1.89 6.06 -22.48
CA PRO A 315 -2.72 7.08 -23.11
C PRO A 315 -2.21 8.49 -22.82
N ARG A 316 -2.20 9.35 -23.83
CA ARG A 316 -1.81 10.77 -23.70
C ARG A 316 -2.96 11.70 -24.08
N PRO A 317 -3.11 12.85 -23.41
CA PRO A 317 -4.09 13.85 -23.82
C PRO A 317 -3.71 14.46 -25.18
N PRO A 318 -4.69 14.85 -26.00
CA PRO A 318 -4.45 15.74 -27.14
C PRO A 318 -3.75 17.03 -26.70
N GLU A 319 -3.01 17.65 -27.61
CA GLU A 319 -2.32 18.92 -27.35
C GLU A 319 -3.29 20.00 -26.84
N GLY A 320 -2.99 20.58 -25.69
CA GLY A 320 -3.78 21.67 -25.07
C GLY A 320 -4.86 21.21 -24.09
N GLU A 321 -5.08 19.91 -23.92
CA GLU A 321 -5.92 19.37 -22.84
C GLU A 321 -5.12 19.14 -21.55
N ALA A 322 -5.82 19.07 -20.41
CA ALA A 322 -5.19 18.73 -19.14
C ALA A 322 -4.72 17.27 -19.12
N ASP A 323 -3.70 16.99 -18.31
CA ASP A 323 -3.25 15.63 -18.06
C ASP A 323 -4.38 14.78 -17.46
N TYR A 324 -4.43 13.51 -17.85
CA TYR A 324 -5.32 12.53 -17.25
C TYR A 324 -4.91 12.23 -15.81
N ARG A 325 -5.88 11.80 -15.01
CA ARG A 325 -5.63 11.34 -13.65
C ARG A 325 -5.57 9.82 -13.64
N PHE A 326 -4.65 9.24 -12.89
CA PHE A 326 -4.50 7.80 -12.74
C PHE A 326 -4.31 7.45 -11.28
N ASP A 327 -4.98 6.39 -10.83
CA ASP A 327 -4.77 5.83 -9.49
C ASP A 327 -3.31 5.32 -9.39
N TRP A 328 -2.80 5.21 -8.16
CA TRP A 328 -1.50 4.60 -7.92
C TRP A 328 -1.47 3.18 -8.52
N VAL A 329 -2.51 2.38 -8.27
CA VAL A 329 -2.72 1.03 -8.81
C VAL A 329 -3.76 1.10 -9.94
N SER A 330 -3.47 1.86 -10.99
CA SER A 330 -4.38 2.05 -12.13
C SER A 330 -4.68 0.72 -12.85
N PRO A 331 -5.96 0.35 -13.09
CA PRO A 331 -6.31 -0.96 -13.63
C PRO A 331 -6.08 -1.08 -15.13
N SER A 332 -5.69 -2.27 -15.56
CA SER A 332 -5.72 -2.70 -16.96
C SER A 332 -6.44 -4.04 -17.09
N LEU A 333 -7.07 -4.26 -18.24
CA LEU A 333 -7.81 -5.49 -18.54
C LEU A 333 -7.67 -5.81 -20.02
N LEU A 334 -7.20 -7.02 -20.35
CA LEU A 334 -7.27 -7.55 -21.71
C LEU A 334 -8.65 -8.18 -21.93
N SER A 335 -9.26 -7.94 -23.10
CA SER A 335 -10.58 -8.50 -23.40
C SER A 335 -10.55 -10.03 -23.42
N SER A 336 -11.55 -10.62 -22.81
CA SER A 336 -11.82 -12.06 -22.83
C SER A 336 -12.38 -12.55 -24.18
N HIS A 337 -12.80 -11.63 -25.05
CA HIS A 337 -13.40 -11.94 -26.35
C HIS A 337 -12.45 -11.65 -27.53
N ASP A 338 -11.50 -10.74 -27.36
CA ASP A 338 -10.59 -10.31 -28.42
C ASP A 338 -9.20 -9.93 -27.87
N PRO A 339 -8.14 -10.70 -28.15
CA PRO A 339 -6.80 -10.44 -27.62
C PRO A 339 -6.15 -9.15 -28.17
N ASP A 340 -6.76 -8.49 -29.17
CA ASP A 340 -6.30 -7.18 -29.64
C ASP A 340 -6.89 -6.00 -28.85
N VAL A 341 -7.91 -6.25 -28.02
CA VAL A 341 -8.63 -5.22 -27.27
C VAL A 341 -8.09 -5.11 -25.84
N LEU A 342 -7.59 -3.92 -25.50
CA LEU A 342 -7.04 -3.59 -24.19
C LEU A 342 -7.80 -2.40 -23.58
N TYR A 343 -8.17 -2.54 -22.31
CA TYR A 343 -8.77 -1.49 -21.49
C TYR A 343 -7.77 -0.99 -20.46
N VAL A 344 -7.67 0.33 -20.27
CA VAL A 344 -6.94 0.92 -19.14
C VAL A 344 -7.76 2.03 -18.48
N GLY A 345 -7.64 2.15 -17.16
CA GLY A 345 -8.42 3.08 -16.34
C GLY A 345 -7.60 4.27 -15.84
N GLY A 346 -8.14 5.47 -16.02
CA GLY A 346 -7.73 6.71 -15.34
C GLY A 346 -8.97 7.45 -14.83
N ASP A 347 -9.07 8.77 -14.97
CA ASP A 347 -10.35 9.49 -14.84
C ASP A 347 -11.38 9.06 -15.91
N ARG A 348 -10.88 8.42 -16.97
CA ARG A 348 -11.61 7.93 -18.14
C ARG A 348 -11.28 6.48 -18.37
N LEU A 349 -12.19 5.77 -19.04
CA LEU A 349 -11.84 4.48 -19.63
C LEU A 349 -11.21 4.72 -21.01
N PHE A 350 -10.04 4.14 -21.22
CA PHE A 350 -9.35 4.11 -22.50
C PHE A 350 -9.47 2.72 -23.11
N ILE A 351 -9.79 2.66 -24.41
CA ILE A 351 -10.01 1.42 -25.15
C ILE A 351 -9.10 1.41 -26.36
N SER A 352 -8.17 0.46 -26.40
CA SER A 352 -7.37 0.16 -27.59
C SER A 352 -7.95 -1.08 -28.28
N ARG A 353 -7.89 -1.11 -29.61
CA ARG A 353 -8.30 -2.25 -30.46
C ARG A 353 -7.16 -2.75 -31.34
N ASP A 354 -5.94 -2.35 -30.98
CA ASP A 354 -4.71 -2.57 -31.71
C ASP A 354 -3.55 -2.75 -30.72
N ARG A 355 -3.82 -3.48 -29.63
CA ARG A 355 -2.79 -3.92 -28.68
C ARG A 355 -2.01 -2.75 -28.04
N GLY A 356 -2.68 -1.64 -27.74
CA GLY A 356 -2.12 -0.45 -27.10
C GLY A 356 -1.47 0.57 -28.04
N GLU A 357 -1.62 0.43 -29.36
CA GLU A 357 -1.01 1.38 -30.32
C GLU A 357 -1.81 2.68 -30.44
N THR A 358 -3.14 2.61 -30.39
CA THR A 358 -4.02 3.77 -30.36
C THR A 358 -5.12 3.63 -29.32
N TRP A 359 -5.69 4.76 -28.89
CA TRP A 359 -6.66 4.83 -27.80
C TRP A 359 -7.90 5.63 -28.18
N GLU A 360 -9.08 5.00 -28.04
CA GLU A 360 -10.35 5.69 -27.84
C GLU A 360 -10.51 6.01 -26.34
N ARG A 361 -11.31 7.03 -25.99
CA ARG A 361 -11.55 7.42 -24.58
C ARG A 361 -12.99 7.84 -24.34
N THR A 362 -13.46 7.61 -23.12
CA THR A 362 -14.77 8.10 -22.64
C THR A 362 -14.72 9.56 -22.20
N GLY A 363 -15.88 10.10 -21.78
CA GLY A 363 -15.93 11.22 -20.83
C GLY A 363 -15.30 10.84 -19.48
N ASP A 364 -15.12 11.81 -18.59
CA ASP A 364 -14.74 11.54 -17.20
C ASP A 364 -15.85 10.70 -16.53
N LEU A 365 -15.49 9.53 -16.00
CA LEU A 365 -16.43 8.58 -15.38
C LEU A 365 -16.48 8.73 -13.85
N THR A 366 -15.71 9.65 -13.30
CA THR A 366 -15.58 9.93 -11.86
C THR A 366 -16.53 11.05 -11.47
N ARG A 367 -16.52 11.47 -10.20
CA ARG A 367 -17.23 12.67 -9.72
C ARG A 367 -16.47 13.96 -10.04
N ALA A 368 -15.24 13.86 -10.55
CA ALA A 368 -14.36 14.99 -10.88
C ALA A 368 -14.21 15.98 -9.70
N ILE A 369 -14.04 15.44 -8.50
CA ILE A 369 -13.91 16.23 -7.27
C ILE A 369 -12.51 16.85 -7.21
N ASP A 370 -12.46 18.18 -7.07
CA ASP A 370 -11.22 18.88 -6.77
C ASP A 370 -10.84 18.71 -5.29
N ARG A 371 -9.85 17.85 -5.02
CA ARG A 371 -9.38 17.58 -3.66
C ARG A 371 -8.82 18.80 -2.93
N ASP A 372 -8.39 19.84 -3.64
CA ASP A 372 -7.85 21.05 -3.03
C ASP A 372 -8.94 21.89 -2.34
N THR A 373 -10.20 21.65 -2.70
CA THR A 373 -11.38 22.28 -2.07
C THR A 373 -11.87 21.53 -0.82
N LEU A 374 -11.43 20.28 -0.62
CA LEU A 374 -11.81 19.46 0.52
C LEU A 374 -11.00 19.85 1.76
N THR A 375 -11.50 19.54 2.96
CA THR A 375 -10.87 19.99 4.23
C THR A 375 -10.39 18.83 5.10
N LEU A 376 -9.12 18.88 5.54
CA LEU A 376 -8.53 17.95 6.50
C LEU A 376 -8.12 18.70 7.76
N MET A 377 -8.67 18.28 8.90
CA MET A 377 -8.42 18.93 10.20
C MET A 377 -8.77 20.43 10.20
N GLY A 378 -9.79 20.82 9.43
CA GLY A 378 -10.21 22.22 9.29
C GLY A 378 -9.35 23.07 8.35
N VAL A 379 -8.37 22.47 7.66
CA VAL A 379 -7.51 23.14 6.68
C VAL A 379 -7.94 22.71 5.27
N ALA A 380 -8.14 23.66 4.36
CA ALA A 380 -8.43 23.34 2.96
C ALA A 380 -7.23 22.63 2.32
N GLY A 381 -7.48 21.69 1.39
CA GLY A 381 -6.43 20.92 0.72
C GLY A 381 -5.37 21.79 0.08
N ALA A 382 -5.78 22.91 -0.53
CA ALA A 382 -4.90 23.93 -1.09
C ALA A 382 -3.91 24.56 -0.09
N ASP A 383 -4.30 24.65 1.19
CA ASP A 383 -3.59 25.38 2.24
C ASP A 383 -2.75 24.47 3.16
N ILE A 384 -2.77 23.14 2.93
CA ILE A 384 -1.96 22.21 3.72
C ILE A 384 -0.47 22.46 3.45
N ALA A 385 0.28 22.77 4.50
CA ALA A 385 1.72 23.08 4.40
C ALA A 385 2.63 21.87 4.66
N LEU A 386 2.22 20.95 5.54
CA LEU A 386 3.08 19.87 6.03
C LEU A 386 2.68 18.54 5.39
N SER A 387 3.63 17.94 4.67
CA SER A 387 3.48 16.69 3.92
C SER A 387 2.19 16.62 3.08
N ARG A 388 1.78 17.73 2.45
CA ARG A 388 0.55 17.81 1.67
C ARG A 388 0.45 16.66 0.66
N ASN A 389 -0.59 15.85 0.79
CA ASN A 389 -0.90 14.73 -0.10
C ASN A 389 0.22 13.66 -0.21
N ASP A 390 1.18 13.61 0.71
CA ASP A 390 2.22 12.56 0.68
C ASP A 390 1.59 11.17 0.80
N GLY A 391 1.91 10.31 -0.18
CA GLY A 391 1.32 8.97 -0.34
C GLY A 391 -0.09 8.95 -0.95
N THR A 392 -0.54 10.07 -1.52
CA THR A 392 -1.82 10.19 -2.24
C THR A 392 -1.62 11.05 -3.47
N ALA A 393 -1.15 10.46 -4.57
CA ALA A 393 -0.73 11.21 -5.75
C ALA A 393 -1.88 11.96 -6.44
N SER A 394 -3.06 11.33 -6.53
CA SER A 394 -4.24 11.85 -7.24
C SER A 394 -5.55 11.51 -6.49
N TYR A 395 -6.70 11.94 -7.01
CA TYR A 395 -8.05 11.58 -6.54
C TYR A 395 -9.09 11.72 -7.66
N GLY A 396 -10.05 10.81 -7.73
CA GLY A 396 -11.09 10.78 -8.76
C GLY A 396 -10.59 10.04 -9.99
N GLU A 397 -10.43 8.73 -9.85
CA GLU A 397 -9.90 7.77 -10.82
C GLU A 397 -10.64 6.42 -10.79
N ILE A 398 -10.60 5.71 -11.91
CA ILE A 398 -11.06 4.33 -12.04
C ILE A 398 -10.06 3.40 -11.34
N THR A 399 -10.59 2.53 -10.47
CA THR A 399 -9.82 1.59 -9.63
C THR A 399 -10.00 0.14 -10.06
N THR A 400 -11.10 -0.16 -10.77
CA THR A 400 -11.43 -1.51 -11.24
C THR A 400 -12.19 -1.45 -12.55
N ILE A 401 -11.94 -2.43 -13.44
CA ILE A 401 -12.61 -2.60 -14.73
C ILE A 401 -13.08 -4.06 -14.81
N ALA A 402 -14.29 -4.30 -15.32
CA ALA A 402 -14.73 -5.64 -15.70
C ALA A 402 -15.42 -5.65 -17.06
N GLU A 403 -15.05 -6.63 -17.88
CA GLU A 403 -15.78 -7.00 -19.09
C GLU A 403 -16.60 -8.26 -18.79
N SER A 404 -17.85 -8.30 -19.27
CA SER A 404 -18.66 -9.51 -19.15
C SER A 404 -18.05 -10.66 -19.95
N PRO A 405 -17.80 -11.83 -19.33
CA PRO A 405 -17.30 -13.00 -20.03
C PRO A 405 -18.32 -13.59 -21.00
N LEU A 406 -19.57 -13.11 -21.00
CA LEU A 406 -20.66 -13.58 -21.85
C LEU A 406 -20.98 -12.63 -23.02
N ASP A 407 -20.64 -11.35 -22.90
CA ASP A 407 -21.02 -10.32 -23.88
C ASP A 407 -20.05 -9.13 -23.81
N PRO A 408 -19.20 -8.89 -24.83
CA PRO A 408 -18.23 -7.79 -24.84
C PRO A 408 -18.86 -6.39 -24.83
N ALA A 409 -20.18 -6.28 -25.05
CA ALA A 409 -20.87 -4.99 -24.94
C ALA A 409 -21.05 -4.53 -23.48
N ILE A 410 -20.95 -5.44 -22.51
CA ILE A 410 -21.18 -5.15 -21.10
C ILE A 410 -19.86 -4.88 -20.40
N LEU A 411 -19.68 -3.63 -19.97
CA LEU A 411 -18.51 -3.17 -19.23
C LEU A 411 -18.92 -2.52 -17.92
N TRP A 412 -18.13 -2.73 -16.88
CA TRP A 412 -18.28 -2.09 -15.58
C TRP A 412 -17.00 -1.37 -15.19
N VAL A 413 -17.12 -0.22 -14.54
CA VAL A 413 -16.00 0.44 -13.86
C VAL A 413 -16.40 0.92 -12.47
N GLY A 414 -15.46 0.86 -11.54
CA GLY A 414 -15.56 1.44 -10.20
C GLY A 414 -14.51 2.53 -10.00
N THR A 415 -14.77 3.50 -9.12
CA THR A 415 -13.85 4.61 -8.86
C THR A 415 -13.51 4.78 -7.38
N ASP A 416 -12.41 5.47 -7.10
CA ASP A 416 -11.94 5.80 -5.75
C ASP A 416 -12.83 6.84 -5.03
N ASP A 417 -13.60 7.60 -5.81
CA ASP A 417 -14.61 8.55 -5.36
C ASP A 417 -16.05 7.98 -5.35
N GLY A 418 -16.19 6.67 -5.51
CA GLY A 418 -17.42 5.92 -5.23
C GLY A 418 -18.49 5.94 -6.33
N ASN A 419 -18.11 6.14 -7.59
CA ASN A 419 -18.96 5.81 -8.73
C ASN A 419 -18.85 4.33 -9.09
N LEU A 420 -19.98 3.77 -9.54
CA LEU A 420 -20.08 2.41 -10.09
C LEU A 420 -20.84 2.53 -11.40
N GLN A 421 -20.14 2.44 -12.51
CA GLN A 421 -20.65 2.76 -13.84
C GLN A 421 -20.83 1.49 -14.68
N LEU A 422 -21.92 1.45 -15.45
CA LEU A 422 -22.25 0.36 -16.36
C LEU A 422 -22.38 0.88 -17.81
N SER A 423 -21.74 0.19 -18.74
CA SER A 423 -22.03 0.27 -20.17
C SER A 423 -22.62 -1.05 -20.67
N ARG A 424 -23.55 -0.96 -21.62
CA ARG A 424 -24.18 -2.12 -22.29
C ARG A 424 -24.08 -2.04 -23.81
N ASP A 425 -23.24 -1.15 -24.32
CA ASP A 425 -23.05 -0.89 -25.75
C ASP A 425 -21.57 -0.80 -26.13
N GLY A 426 -20.70 -1.47 -25.37
CA GLY A 426 -19.26 -1.54 -25.62
C GLY A 426 -18.51 -0.26 -25.25
N GLY A 427 -18.97 0.45 -24.21
CA GLY A 427 -18.32 1.65 -23.67
C GLY A 427 -18.75 2.97 -24.30
N ARG A 428 -19.78 2.99 -25.16
CA ARG A 428 -20.24 4.22 -25.84
C ARG A 428 -21.11 5.08 -24.92
N THR A 429 -21.98 4.45 -24.14
CA THR A 429 -22.80 5.11 -23.13
C THR A 429 -22.62 4.45 -21.77
N TRP A 430 -22.74 5.26 -20.71
CA TRP A 430 -22.49 4.85 -19.33
C TRP A 430 -23.62 5.33 -18.41
N THR A 431 -24.00 4.49 -17.46
CA THR A 431 -24.97 4.80 -16.41
C THR A 431 -24.33 4.54 -15.06
N ASN A 432 -24.28 5.56 -14.20
CA ASN A 432 -23.84 5.40 -12.81
C ASN A 432 -24.97 4.76 -11.99
N VAL A 433 -24.71 3.58 -11.44
CA VAL A 433 -25.64 2.80 -10.61
C VAL A 433 -25.25 2.75 -9.14
N ALA A 434 -24.20 3.49 -8.72
CA ALA A 434 -23.77 3.53 -7.32
C ALA A 434 -24.89 3.93 -6.36
N GLY A 435 -25.78 4.84 -6.77
CA GLY A 435 -26.92 5.27 -5.97
C GLY A 435 -27.96 4.19 -5.67
N ASN A 436 -27.87 3.03 -6.33
CA ASN A 436 -28.74 1.87 -6.07
C ASN A 436 -28.15 0.90 -5.03
N VAL A 437 -26.93 1.14 -4.56
CA VAL A 437 -26.26 0.32 -3.53
C VAL A 437 -26.56 0.92 -2.17
N GLU A 438 -27.43 0.27 -1.40
CA GLU A 438 -27.81 0.74 -0.05
C GLU A 438 -26.86 0.22 1.04
N GLY A 439 -26.66 1.02 2.09
CA GLY A 439 -25.91 0.62 3.28
C GLY A 439 -24.39 0.88 3.23
N VAL A 440 -23.88 1.37 2.11
CA VAL A 440 -22.49 1.84 1.95
C VAL A 440 -22.44 3.37 2.12
N PRO A 441 -21.44 3.93 2.83
CA PRO A 441 -21.25 5.38 2.87
C PRO A 441 -21.06 5.98 1.48
N ASP A 442 -21.63 7.16 1.24
CA ASP A 442 -21.48 7.84 -0.07
C ASP A 442 -20.00 8.18 -0.35
N GLY A 443 -19.57 7.93 -1.58
CA GLY A 443 -18.18 8.17 -2.01
C GLY A 443 -17.16 7.13 -1.54
N THR A 444 -17.62 5.97 -1.04
CA THR A 444 -16.71 4.88 -0.64
C THR A 444 -15.97 4.31 -1.85
N TYR A 445 -14.66 4.09 -1.70
CA TYR A 445 -13.78 3.49 -2.71
C TYR A 445 -14.35 2.17 -3.22
N VAL A 446 -14.54 2.03 -4.54
CA VAL A 446 -14.94 0.75 -5.14
C VAL A 446 -13.71 -0.13 -5.27
N SER A 447 -13.59 -1.17 -4.44
CA SER A 447 -12.40 -2.03 -4.43
C SER A 447 -12.37 -3.05 -5.56
N ARG A 448 -13.54 -3.57 -5.96
CA ARG A 448 -13.64 -4.50 -7.09
C ARG A 448 -15.03 -4.49 -7.69
N VAL A 449 -15.10 -4.64 -9.00
CA VAL A 449 -16.31 -5.05 -9.73
C VAL A 449 -15.96 -6.24 -10.61
N ILE A 450 -16.82 -7.25 -10.64
CA ILE A 450 -16.70 -8.39 -11.57
C ILE A 450 -18.05 -8.66 -12.25
N ALA A 451 -18.01 -8.99 -13.53
CA ALA A 451 -19.18 -9.46 -14.28
C ALA A 451 -19.23 -11.00 -14.23
N SER A 452 -20.40 -11.55 -13.91
CA SER A 452 -20.55 -12.99 -13.65
C SER A 452 -20.81 -13.79 -14.93
N ARG A 453 -20.27 -15.00 -14.98
CA ARG A 453 -20.55 -16.01 -16.00
C ARG A 453 -21.95 -16.64 -15.88
N SER A 454 -22.67 -16.39 -14.78
CA SER A 454 -24.00 -16.97 -14.56
C SER A 454 -25.08 -16.39 -15.48
N ALA A 455 -25.04 -15.09 -15.77
CA ALA A 455 -25.89 -14.42 -16.75
C ALA A 455 -25.41 -12.97 -17.01
N PRO A 456 -25.70 -12.36 -18.18
CA PRO A 456 -25.21 -11.03 -18.53
C PRO A 456 -25.60 -9.90 -17.56
N GLY A 457 -26.72 -10.04 -16.85
CA GLY A 457 -27.20 -9.06 -15.87
C GLY A 457 -26.62 -9.22 -14.46
N VAL A 458 -25.79 -10.24 -14.23
CA VAL A 458 -25.25 -10.58 -12.91
C VAL A 458 -23.84 -10.01 -12.76
N ALA A 459 -23.62 -9.29 -11.67
CA ALA A 459 -22.31 -8.74 -11.30
C ALA A 459 -22.18 -8.69 -9.78
N TYR A 460 -20.93 -8.59 -9.32
CA TYR A 460 -20.60 -8.33 -7.92
C TYR A 460 -19.82 -7.03 -7.82
N ALA A 461 -20.04 -6.29 -6.74
CA ALA A 461 -19.29 -5.08 -6.42
C ALA A 461 -18.90 -5.10 -4.94
N THR A 462 -17.67 -4.70 -4.66
CA THR A 462 -17.13 -4.56 -3.30
C THR A 462 -16.66 -3.15 -3.06
N PHE A 463 -16.75 -2.71 -1.80
CA PHE A 463 -16.42 -1.35 -1.39
C PHE A 463 -15.49 -1.37 -0.18
N ASP A 464 -14.62 -0.37 -0.10
CA ASP A 464 -13.62 -0.25 0.95
C ASP A 464 -13.68 1.14 1.62
N ALA A 465 -14.19 1.16 2.85
CA ALA A 465 -14.32 2.36 3.67
C ALA A 465 -13.23 2.49 4.75
N HIS A 466 -12.16 1.68 4.69
CA HIS A 466 -11.16 1.67 5.78
C HIS A 466 -10.48 3.02 5.95
N ARG A 467 -10.31 3.78 4.86
CA ARG A 467 -9.76 5.15 4.85
C ARG A 467 -10.67 6.19 5.49
N ASP A 468 -11.88 5.79 5.87
CA ASP A 468 -12.80 6.56 6.72
C ASP A 468 -12.90 6.02 8.15
N GLY A 469 -12.13 4.97 8.45
CA GLY A 469 -12.11 4.28 9.73
C GLY A 469 -13.32 3.36 9.94
N ASP A 470 -13.91 2.86 8.85
CA ASP A 470 -14.93 1.81 8.82
C ASP A 470 -14.36 0.56 8.13
N PHE A 471 -14.15 -0.51 8.90
CA PHE A 471 -13.50 -1.74 8.45
C PHE A 471 -14.51 -2.86 8.15
N ARG A 472 -15.80 -2.55 8.02
CA ARG A 472 -16.81 -3.55 7.70
C ARG A 472 -16.65 -4.04 6.26
N PRO A 473 -16.87 -5.34 5.98
CA PRO A 473 -16.87 -5.83 4.61
C PRO A 473 -18.14 -5.41 3.87
N TYR A 474 -17.97 -4.81 2.70
CA TYR A 474 -19.06 -4.44 1.82
C TYR A 474 -19.00 -5.28 0.55
N VAL A 475 -19.92 -6.22 0.42
CA VAL A 475 -20.03 -7.13 -0.73
C VAL A 475 -21.47 -7.13 -1.21
N PHE A 476 -21.68 -6.88 -2.49
CA PHE A 476 -23.01 -6.79 -3.10
C PHE A 476 -23.07 -7.60 -4.39
N ARG A 477 -24.27 -8.09 -4.69
CA ARG A 477 -24.58 -8.80 -5.93
C ARG A 477 -25.81 -8.19 -6.59
N THR A 478 -25.73 -7.95 -7.89
CA THR A 478 -26.88 -7.60 -8.75
C THR A 478 -27.22 -8.76 -9.67
N THR A 479 -28.46 -8.82 -10.14
CA THR A 479 -28.93 -9.75 -11.19
C THR A 479 -29.67 -9.05 -12.32
N ASP A 480 -29.74 -7.72 -12.28
CA ASP A 480 -30.58 -6.89 -13.13
C ASP A 480 -29.81 -5.65 -13.64
N PHE A 481 -28.52 -5.83 -13.93
CA PHE A 481 -27.67 -4.75 -14.45
C PHE A 481 -27.52 -3.57 -13.48
N GLY A 482 -27.47 -3.85 -12.19
CA GLY A 482 -27.23 -2.85 -11.14
C GLY A 482 -28.44 -2.01 -10.80
N ALA A 483 -29.63 -2.37 -11.28
CA ALA A 483 -30.87 -1.71 -10.86
C ALA A 483 -31.19 -2.01 -9.39
N THR A 484 -30.88 -3.22 -8.92
CA THR A 484 -30.92 -3.60 -7.51
C THR A 484 -29.65 -4.34 -7.08
N TRP A 485 -29.27 -4.16 -5.82
CA TRP A 485 -28.10 -4.79 -5.21
C TRP A 485 -28.48 -5.46 -3.89
N ALA A 486 -28.19 -6.75 -3.80
CA ALA A 486 -28.41 -7.54 -2.59
C ALA A 486 -27.09 -7.69 -1.81
N PRO A 487 -27.07 -7.46 -0.49
CA PRO A 487 -25.87 -7.64 0.32
C PRO A 487 -25.44 -9.12 0.38
N ARG A 488 -24.12 -9.34 0.45
CA ARG A 488 -23.46 -10.64 0.41
C ARG A 488 -22.33 -10.74 1.44
N ALA A 489 -22.43 -10.04 2.56
CA ALA A 489 -21.43 -10.06 3.63
C ALA A 489 -21.86 -10.90 4.86
N ASN A 490 -22.81 -11.84 4.69
CA ASN A 490 -23.34 -12.63 5.81
C ASN A 490 -22.24 -13.51 6.42
N GLY A 491 -22.04 -13.40 7.73
CA GLY A 491 -21.12 -14.26 8.48
C GLY A 491 -19.64 -13.86 8.40
N ILE A 492 -19.33 -12.68 7.84
CA ILE A 492 -17.95 -12.17 7.70
C ILE A 492 -17.74 -10.79 8.33
N ASP A 493 -18.61 -10.34 9.24
CA ASP A 493 -18.58 -8.97 9.81
C ASP A 493 -17.22 -8.54 10.40
N GLU A 494 -16.39 -9.48 10.84
CA GLU A 494 -15.05 -9.25 11.42
C GLU A 494 -13.89 -9.44 10.42
N ALA A 495 -14.19 -9.66 9.13
CA ALA A 495 -13.20 -9.95 8.10
C ALA A 495 -12.30 -8.76 7.73
N GLY A 496 -12.68 -7.54 8.12
CA GLY A 496 -12.01 -6.31 7.70
C GLY A 496 -12.51 -5.81 6.34
N SER A 497 -11.80 -4.82 5.79
CA SER A 497 -12.01 -4.29 4.44
C SER A 497 -11.83 -5.37 3.38
N VAL A 498 -12.56 -5.24 2.28
CA VAL A 498 -12.54 -6.17 1.13
C VAL A 498 -11.71 -5.56 0.01
N ASN A 499 -10.69 -6.26 -0.47
CA ASN A 499 -9.80 -5.77 -1.54
C ASN A 499 -10.14 -6.39 -2.89
N VAL A 500 -10.58 -7.65 -2.89
CA VAL A 500 -10.80 -8.42 -4.13
C VAL A 500 -11.89 -9.45 -3.93
N ILE A 501 -12.71 -9.63 -4.97
CA ILE A 501 -13.61 -10.75 -5.15
C ILE A 501 -13.34 -11.36 -6.53
N HIS A 502 -13.30 -12.69 -6.61
CA HIS A 502 -13.09 -13.41 -7.85
C HIS A 502 -14.07 -14.59 -7.96
N GLU A 503 -14.61 -14.81 -9.15
CA GLU A 503 -15.51 -15.93 -9.47
C GLU A 503 -14.72 -17.10 -10.05
N HIS A 504 -15.07 -18.34 -9.70
CA HIS A 504 -14.46 -19.52 -10.32
C HIS A 504 -14.90 -19.64 -11.79
N PRO A 505 -13.98 -19.88 -12.75
CA PRO A 505 -14.30 -19.83 -14.18
C PRO A 505 -15.30 -20.89 -14.64
N ASP A 506 -15.32 -22.05 -13.98
CA ASP A 506 -16.21 -23.18 -14.31
C ASP A 506 -17.51 -23.25 -13.50
N ASP A 507 -17.60 -22.53 -12.37
CA ASP A 507 -18.79 -22.55 -11.53
C ASP A 507 -19.03 -21.16 -10.89
N PRO A 508 -20.02 -20.39 -11.38
CA PRO A 508 -20.28 -19.05 -10.89
C PRO A 508 -20.92 -19.01 -9.49
N ALA A 509 -21.23 -20.17 -8.89
CA ALA A 509 -21.59 -20.24 -7.47
C ALA A 509 -20.36 -20.20 -6.54
N VAL A 510 -19.17 -20.56 -7.05
CA VAL A 510 -17.94 -20.54 -6.28
C VAL A 510 -17.25 -19.18 -6.39
N LEU A 511 -17.07 -18.53 -5.24
CA LEU A 511 -16.41 -17.22 -5.13
C LEU A 511 -15.25 -17.30 -4.14
N PHE A 512 -14.23 -16.47 -4.39
CA PHE A 512 -13.13 -16.19 -3.46
C PHE A 512 -13.13 -14.71 -3.10
N LEU A 513 -12.85 -14.40 -1.84
CA LEU A 513 -12.88 -13.03 -1.31
C LEU A 513 -11.65 -12.79 -0.44
N GLY A 514 -10.79 -11.87 -0.88
CA GLY A 514 -9.62 -11.41 -0.13
C GLY A 514 -9.96 -10.20 0.72
N THR A 515 -9.66 -10.28 2.02
CA THR A 515 -9.90 -9.19 2.98
C THR A 515 -8.62 -8.81 3.74
N GLU A 516 -8.71 -7.83 4.64
CA GLU A 516 -7.60 -7.38 5.52
C GLU A 516 -6.98 -8.52 6.36
N HIS A 517 -7.78 -9.53 6.73
CA HIS A 517 -7.36 -10.52 7.72
C HIS A 517 -7.35 -11.97 7.20
N ALA A 518 -8.05 -12.27 6.11
CA ALA A 518 -8.24 -13.64 5.65
C ALA A 518 -8.68 -13.74 4.19
N LEU A 519 -8.47 -14.94 3.64
CA LEU A 519 -9.10 -15.39 2.41
C LEU A 519 -10.37 -16.18 2.75
N TRP A 520 -11.47 -15.88 2.07
CA TRP A 520 -12.76 -16.54 2.23
C TRP A 520 -13.21 -17.19 0.92
N THR A 521 -14.04 -18.23 1.04
CA THR A 521 -14.68 -18.88 -0.09
C THR A 521 -16.18 -19.03 0.16
N SER A 522 -16.96 -18.94 -0.91
CA SER A 522 -18.39 -19.23 -0.94
C SER A 522 -18.65 -20.25 -2.04
N THR A 523 -19.61 -21.15 -1.85
CA THR A 523 -20.08 -22.14 -2.84
C THR A 523 -21.56 -21.95 -3.19
N ASP A 524 -22.13 -20.81 -2.81
CA ASP A 524 -23.55 -20.46 -2.92
C ASP A 524 -23.77 -19.02 -3.42
N ALA A 525 -22.86 -18.56 -4.30
CA ALA A 525 -22.91 -17.21 -4.90
C ALA A 525 -22.89 -16.07 -3.86
N GLY A 526 -22.08 -16.24 -2.81
CA GLY A 526 -21.83 -15.28 -1.74
C GLY A 526 -22.92 -15.20 -0.68
N ALA A 527 -23.85 -16.16 -0.65
CA ALA A 527 -24.90 -16.18 0.38
C ALA A 527 -24.32 -16.52 1.75
N THR A 528 -23.35 -17.44 1.80
CA THR A 528 -22.55 -17.79 2.96
C THR A 528 -21.05 -17.86 2.62
N TRP A 529 -20.21 -17.61 3.62
CA TRP A 529 -18.76 -17.59 3.47
C TRP A 529 -18.09 -18.49 4.50
N ARG A 530 -16.99 -19.10 4.09
CA ARG A 530 -16.11 -19.91 4.93
C ARG A 530 -14.69 -19.41 4.80
N ARG A 531 -13.98 -19.28 5.91
CA ARG A 531 -12.56 -18.94 5.89
C ARG A 531 -11.78 -20.08 5.25
N LEU A 532 -10.94 -19.79 4.27
CA LEU A 532 -10.10 -20.78 3.62
C LEU A 532 -8.87 -21.06 4.51
N GLY A 533 -8.96 -22.14 5.30
CA GLY A 533 -8.00 -22.52 6.36
C GLY A 533 -6.70 -23.17 5.87
N VAL A 534 -6.05 -22.55 4.87
CA VAL A 534 -4.84 -23.00 4.14
C VAL A 534 -3.64 -23.51 4.93
N ASN A 535 -3.38 -22.94 6.12
CA ASN A 535 -2.05 -22.44 6.57
C ASN A 535 -1.74 -20.99 6.16
N LEU A 536 -2.71 -20.29 5.57
CA LEU A 536 -2.52 -18.91 5.13
C LEU A 536 -2.42 -17.95 6.34
N PRO A 537 -1.53 -16.94 6.28
CA PRO A 537 -1.29 -16.01 7.39
C PRO A 537 -2.42 -14.99 7.56
N THR A 538 -2.53 -14.37 8.74
CA THR A 538 -3.34 -13.15 8.89
C THR A 538 -2.59 -12.00 8.24
N THR A 539 -3.04 -11.57 7.07
CA THR A 539 -2.44 -10.50 6.26
C THR A 539 -3.47 -9.96 5.28
N LEU A 540 -3.15 -8.85 4.63
CA LEU A 540 -3.93 -8.30 3.51
C LEU A 540 -3.80 -9.21 2.27
N TYR A 541 -4.94 -9.58 1.68
CA TYR A 541 -5.04 -10.32 0.42
C TYR A 541 -5.51 -9.36 -0.67
N ASP A 542 -4.58 -8.89 -1.51
CA ASP A 542 -4.80 -7.77 -2.44
C ASP A 542 -5.41 -8.23 -3.78
N ASP A 543 -4.99 -9.40 -4.29
CA ASP A 543 -5.46 -9.89 -5.58
C ASP A 543 -5.52 -11.42 -5.66
N LEU A 544 -6.40 -11.92 -6.52
CA LEU A 544 -6.71 -13.34 -6.69
C LEU A 544 -6.90 -13.65 -8.17
N VAL A 545 -6.39 -14.79 -8.63
CA VAL A 545 -6.65 -15.31 -9.97
C VAL A 545 -6.91 -16.81 -9.88
N VAL A 546 -7.95 -17.30 -10.56
CA VAL A 546 -8.13 -18.75 -10.77
C VAL A 546 -7.68 -19.08 -12.18
N HIS A 547 -6.64 -19.91 -12.31
CA HIS A 547 -6.11 -20.26 -13.62
C HIS A 547 -7.12 -21.14 -14.38
N PRO A 548 -7.60 -20.74 -15.58
CA PRO A 548 -8.71 -21.40 -16.24
C PRO A 548 -8.39 -22.80 -16.78
N GLY A 549 -7.11 -23.14 -16.93
CA GLY A 549 -6.70 -24.46 -17.44
C GLY A 549 -6.50 -25.52 -16.34
N THR A 550 -5.98 -25.12 -15.19
CA THR A 550 -5.60 -26.03 -14.09
C THR A 550 -6.56 -25.97 -12.91
N GLY A 551 -7.35 -24.89 -12.79
CA GLY A 551 -8.18 -24.62 -11.62
C GLY A 551 -7.39 -24.07 -10.43
N ASP A 552 -6.09 -23.81 -10.55
CA ASP A 552 -5.27 -23.34 -9.44
C ASP A 552 -5.71 -21.94 -8.98
N LEU A 553 -5.83 -21.75 -7.67
CA LEU A 553 -6.06 -20.43 -7.08
C LEU A 553 -4.72 -19.80 -6.72
N VAL A 554 -4.34 -18.76 -7.46
CA VAL A 554 -3.14 -17.95 -7.22
C VAL A 554 -3.54 -16.75 -6.37
N VAL A 555 -2.81 -16.54 -5.27
CA VAL A 555 -3.13 -15.58 -4.22
C VAL A 555 -1.97 -14.62 -4.01
N GLY A 556 -2.25 -13.33 -4.17
CA GLY A 556 -1.33 -12.23 -3.95
C GLY A 556 -1.57 -11.62 -2.57
N THR A 557 -0.52 -11.52 -1.78
CA THR A 557 -0.61 -10.96 -0.43
C THR A 557 0.27 -9.74 -0.27
N HIS A 558 -0.09 -8.88 0.66
CA HIS A 558 0.74 -7.74 1.05
C HIS A 558 1.71 -8.17 2.16
N GLY A 559 2.93 -8.56 1.79
CA GLY A 559 4.00 -8.86 2.74
C GLY A 559 4.17 -10.34 3.08
N ARG A 560 3.49 -11.25 2.38
CA ARG A 560 3.66 -12.72 2.52
C ARG A 560 3.79 -13.45 1.17
N SER A 561 4.15 -12.72 0.10
CA SER A 561 4.41 -13.25 -1.24
C SER A 561 3.21 -13.94 -1.91
N VAL A 562 3.46 -14.67 -3.01
CA VAL A 562 2.46 -15.43 -3.77
C VAL A 562 2.23 -16.80 -3.14
N TRP A 563 0.98 -17.24 -3.11
CA TRP A 563 0.59 -18.61 -2.76
C TRP A 563 -0.19 -19.23 -3.92
N ILE A 564 -0.02 -20.53 -4.15
CA ILE A 564 -0.78 -21.30 -5.13
C ILE A 564 -1.47 -22.44 -4.36
N LEU A 565 -2.80 -22.46 -4.42
CA LEU A 565 -3.59 -23.63 -4.04
C LEU A 565 -3.85 -24.44 -5.32
N ASP A 566 -3.19 -25.60 -5.41
CA ASP A 566 -3.33 -26.52 -6.52
C ASP A 566 -4.79 -27.01 -6.62
N ASP A 567 -5.38 -26.84 -7.80
CA ASP A 567 -6.73 -27.24 -8.20
C ASP A 567 -7.82 -26.87 -7.17
N ALA A 568 -8.45 -25.71 -7.34
CA ALA A 568 -9.60 -25.28 -6.56
C ALA A 568 -10.93 -25.91 -7.04
N SER A 569 -10.93 -26.71 -8.12
CA SER A 569 -12.14 -27.35 -8.65
C SER A 569 -12.89 -28.22 -7.64
N PRO A 570 -12.27 -28.91 -6.64
CA PRO A 570 -13.00 -29.63 -5.61
C PRO A 570 -14.02 -28.77 -4.85
N LEU A 571 -13.77 -27.45 -4.72
CA LEU A 571 -14.72 -26.53 -4.09
C LEU A 571 -16.03 -26.38 -4.87
N THR A 572 -16.01 -26.57 -6.20
CA THR A 572 -17.22 -26.60 -7.06
C THR A 572 -18.14 -27.78 -6.77
N ARG A 573 -17.65 -28.78 -6.03
CA ARG A 573 -18.39 -30.01 -5.71
C ARG A 573 -18.86 -30.07 -4.26
N LEU A 574 -18.50 -29.08 -3.43
CA LEU A 574 -18.93 -29.00 -2.04
C LEU A 574 -20.37 -28.46 -1.98
N ASP A 575 -21.32 -29.28 -1.52
CA ASP A 575 -22.65 -28.80 -1.16
C ASP A 575 -22.64 -28.13 0.24
N GLU A 576 -23.73 -27.40 0.56
CA GLU A 576 -23.88 -26.59 1.78
C GLU A 576 -23.53 -27.33 3.10
N ALA A 577 -23.57 -28.67 3.11
CA ALA A 577 -23.30 -29.50 4.28
C ALA A 577 -21.82 -29.90 4.49
N GLY A 578 -20.92 -29.68 3.52
CA GLY A 578 -19.51 -30.07 3.63
C GLY A 578 -19.26 -31.59 3.69
N ASP A 579 -20.26 -32.41 3.35
CA ASP A 579 -20.19 -33.87 3.35
C ASP A 579 -20.74 -34.39 2.03
N ARG A 580 -20.02 -35.32 1.38
CA ARG A 580 -20.58 -36.48 0.66
C ARG A 580 -19.50 -37.33 -0.04
N PRO A 581 -19.87 -38.59 -0.37
CA PRO A 581 -19.63 -39.82 0.36
C PRO A 581 -18.17 -40.33 0.36
#